data_AF-A0A3D5J7J8-F1
#
_entry.id   AF-A0A3D5J7J8-F1
#
_cell.length_a   1.000
_cell.length_b   1.000
_cell.length_c   1.000
_cell.angle_alpha   90.00
_cell.angle_beta   90.00
_cell.angle_gamma   90.00
#
_symmetry.space_group_name_H-M   'P 1'
#
loop_
_entity.id
_entity.type
_entity.pdbx_description
1 polymer ?
#
loop_
_entity_poly.entity_id
_entity_poly.type
_entity_poly.pdbx_seq_one_letter_code
_entity_poly.pdbx_strand_id
1 'polypeptide(L)'
;MVLGLSYLDIVVLVLYFAIIVYIGIRSSLKIKKEEDYFLGGRKFGKLFSTFASFGQATSADGPAGVATTTFKNGASGIWSSLLMLFATPLF
;
A
#
# COMPACT_ATOMS: atom_id res chain seq x y z
N MET A 1 -24.69 -15.55 -1.51
CA MET A 1 -23.54 -15.19 -2.37
C MET A 1 -24.01 -14.13 -3.34
N VAL A 2 -23.48 -12.92 -3.22
CA VAL A 2 -23.68 -11.86 -4.21
C VAL A 2 -22.31 -11.68 -4.87
N LEU A 3 -22.23 -11.78 -6.19
CA LEU A 3 -20.97 -11.65 -6.97
C LEU A 3 -19.86 -12.68 -6.67
N GLY A 4 -20.19 -13.83 -6.06
CA GLY A 4 -19.19 -14.85 -5.67
C GLY A 4 -18.46 -14.56 -4.37
N LEU A 5 -18.81 -13.46 -3.68
CA LEU A 5 -18.29 -13.10 -2.36
C LEU A 5 -19.29 -13.45 -1.26
N SER A 6 -18.77 -13.86 -0.11
CA SER A 6 -19.56 -14.06 1.10
C SER A 6 -20.06 -12.71 1.63
N TYR A 7 -21.19 -12.71 2.33
CA TYR A 7 -21.67 -11.49 3.02
C TYR A 7 -20.62 -10.93 3.98
N LEU A 8 -19.81 -11.82 4.58
CA LEU A 8 -18.67 -11.42 5.42
C LEU A 8 -17.61 -10.64 4.65
N ASP A 9 -17.30 -11.02 3.41
CA ASP A 9 -16.25 -10.36 2.62
C ASP A 9 -16.65 -8.92 2.29
N ILE A 10 -17.92 -8.70 1.95
CA ILE A 10 -18.46 -7.36 1.69
C ILE A 10 -18.39 -6.49 2.93
N VAL A 11 -18.73 -7.02 4.11
CA VAL A 11 -18.67 -6.28 5.37
C VAL A 11 -17.23 -5.88 5.70
N VAL A 12 -16.27 -6.81 5.56
CA VAL A 12 -14.85 -6.53 5.81
C VAL A 12 -14.33 -5.46 4.84
N LEU A 13 -14.72 -5.54 3.57
CA LEU A 13 -14.30 -4.58 2.54
C LEU A 13 -14.86 -3.18 2.81
N VAL A 14 -16.15 -3.06 3.12
CA VAL A 14 -16.77 -1.77 3.49
C VAL A 14 -16.12 -1.19 4.74
N LEU A 15 -15.87 -2.02 5.77
CA LEU A 15 -15.24 -1.59 7.00
C LEU A 15 -13.80 -1.09 6.75
N TYR A 16 -13.04 -1.78 5.92
CA TYR A 16 -11.69 -1.37 5.52
C TYR A 16 -11.70 0.01 4.84
N PHE A 17 -12.58 0.21 3.85
CA PHE A 17 -12.72 1.51 3.19
C PHE A 17 -13.15 2.62 4.16
N ALA A 18 -14.11 2.33 5.05
CA ALA A 18 -14.57 3.29 6.04
C ALA A 18 -13.44 3.75 6.98
N ILE A 19 -12.57 2.83 7.42
CA ILE A 19 -11.41 3.16 8.26
C ILE A 19 -10.42 4.05 7.51
N ILE A 20 -10.11 3.74 6.25
CA ILE A 20 -9.19 4.55 5.43
C ILE A 20 -9.73 5.97 5.27
N VAL A 21 -11.01 6.10 4.93
CA VAL A 21 -11.67 7.40 4.77
C VAL A 21 -11.64 8.17 6.09
N TYR A 22 -11.92 7.50 7.22
CA TYR A 22 -11.86 8.12 8.54
C TYR A 22 -10.46 8.65 8.89
N ILE A 23 -9.41 7.87 8.62
CA ILE A 23 -8.01 8.30 8.84
C ILE A 23 -7.68 9.51 7.96
N GLY A 24 -8.13 9.49 6.69
CA GLY A 24 -7.94 10.58 5.74
C GLY A 24 -8.61 11.88 6.20
N ILE A 25 -9.90 11.81 6.58
CA ILE A 25 -10.65 12.97 7.08
C ILE A 25 -10.03 13.51 8.37
N ARG A 26 -9.72 12.63 9.33
CA ARG A 26 -9.13 13.04 10.61
C ARG A 26 -7.74 13.67 10.43
N SER A 27 -6.99 13.23 9.42
CA SER A 27 -5.71 13.84 9.06
C SER A 27 -5.91 15.19 8.37
N SER A 28 -6.84 15.29 7.43
CA SER A 28 -7.20 16.54 6.73
C SER A 28 -7.66 17.64 7.70
N LEU A 29 -8.49 17.29 8.68
CA LEU A 29 -8.96 18.23 9.72
C LEU A 29 -7.84 18.76 10.64
N LYS A 30 -6.67 18.10 10.68
CA LYS A 30 -5.52 18.53 11.48
C LYS A 30 -4.51 19.37 10.72
N ILE A 31 -4.64 19.48 9.40
CA ILE A 31 -3.73 20.27 8.55
C ILE A 31 -4.20 21.72 8.59
N LYS A 32 -3.36 22.61 9.14
CA LYS A 32 -3.67 24.05 9.25
C LYS A 32 -2.74 24.94 8.43
N LYS A 33 -1.65 24.41 7.86
CA LYS A 33 -0.64 25.14 7.08
C LYS A 33 -0.19 24.33 5.87
N GLU A 34 0.26 25.00 4.81
CA GLU A 34 0.78 24.37 3.59
C GLU A 34 2.01 23.48 3.86
N GLU A 35 2.89 23.90 4.79
CA GLU A 35 4.01 23.07 5.26
C GLU A 35 3.56 21.78 5.97
N ASP A 36 2.42 21.80 6.65
CA ASP A 36 1.86 20.60 7.28
C ASP A 36 1.27 19.63 6.25
N TYR A 37 0.81 20.15 5.11
CA TYR A 37 0.29 19.34 4.01
C TYR A 37 1.42 18.65 3.22
N PHE A 38 2.51 19.36 2.91
CA PHE A 38 3.62 18.82 2.11
C PHE A 38 4.70 18.10 2.93
N LEU A 39 4.98 18.55 4.17
CA LEU A 39 6.07 18.02 4.99
C LEU A 39 5.58 17.35 6.28
N GLY A 40 4.26 17.25 6.50
CA GLY A 40 3.68 16.69 7.74
C GLY A 40 4.17 17.40 9.00
N GLY A 41 4.47 18.70 8.89
CA GLY A 41 4.98 19.52 9.98
C GLY A 41 6.36 19.11 10.49
N ARG A 42 7.13 18.35 9.69
CA ARG A 42 8.42 17.73 10.09
C ARG A 42 8.29 16.81 11.32
N LYS A 43 7.07 16.35 11.65
CA LYS A 43 6.79 15.44 12.77
C LYS A 43 6.61 13.99 12.35
N PHE A 44 6.58 13.72 11.05
CA PHE A 44 6.69 12.35 10.54
C PHE A 44 8.09 11.82 10.87
N GLY A 45 8.20 11.18 12.03
CA GLY A 45 9.42 10.49 12.42
C GLY A 45 9.76 9.37 11.44
N LYS A 46 10.98 8.83 11.57
CA LYS A 46 11.55 7.83 10.64
C LYS A 46 10.62 6.65 10.35
N LEU A 47 9.88 6.16 11.36
CA LEU A 47 8.98 5.01 11.19
C LEU A 47 7.83 5.30 10.22
N PHE A 48 7.14 6.43 10.38
CA PHE A 48 6.00 6.73 9.51
C PHE A 48 6.46 7.01 8.07
N SER A 49 7.60 7.69 7.89
CA SER A 49 8.18 7.89 6.56
C SER A 49 8.59 6.58 5.91
N THR A 50 9.18 5.63 6.65
CA THR A 50 9.54 4.31 6.11
C THR A 50 8.30 3.53 5.69
N PHE A 51 7.24 3.51 6.49
CA PHE A 51 5.99 2.84 6.11
C PHE A 51 5.27 3.52 4.95
N ALA A 52 5.34 4.86 4.86
CA ALA A 52 4.80 5.59 3.71
C ALA A 52 5.56 5.30 2.42
N SER A 53 6.90 5.27 2.47
CA SER A 53 7.75 4.88 1.34
C SER A 53 7.54 3.41 0.97
N PHE A 54 7.41 2.53 1.97
CA PHE A 54 7.10 1.10 1.75
C PHE A 54 5.73 0.89 1.13
N GLY A 55 4.71 1.65 1.57
CA GLY A 55 3.38 1.65 0.99
C GLY A 55 3.36 2.15 -0.46
N GLN A 56 4.18 3.15 -0.80
CA GLN A 56 4.35 3.61 -2.19
C GLN A 56 5.14 2.59 -3.04
N ALA A 57 6.13 1.91 -2.46
CA ALA A 57 6.90 0.86 -3.13
C ALA A 57 6.06 -0.42 -3.37
N THR A 58 5.04 -0.66 -2.55
CA THR A 58 4.13 -1.80 -2.66
C THR A 58 2.89 -1.41 -3.47
N SER A 59 3.00 -1.44 -4.80
CA SER A 59 1.85 -1.29 -5.68
C SER A 59 1.08 -2.61 -5.84
N ALA A 60 -0.22 -2.53 -6.11
CA ALA A 60 -1.07 -3.72 -6.33
C ALA A 60 -0.64 -4.53 -7.56
N ASP A 61 0.08 -3.91 -8.51
CA ASP A 61 0.53 -4.54 -9.75
C ASP A 61 1.71 -5.51 -9.53
N GLY A 62 2.56 -5.26 -8.52
CA GLY A 62 3.72 -6.09 -8.23
C GLY A 62 3.35 -7.55 -7.90
N PRO A 63 2.49 -7.80 -6.90
CA PRO A 63 2.08 -9.15 -6.52
C PRO A 63 1.35 -9.90 -7.64
N ALA A 64 0.48 -9.22 -8.40
CA ALA A 64 -0.26 -9.83 -9.50
C ALA A 64 0.66 -10.22 -10.67
N GLY A 65 1.63 -9.37 -11.01
CA GLY A 65 2.65 -9.65 -12.02
C GLY A 65 3.53 -10.84 -11.62
N VAL A 66 3.98 -10.87 -10.37
CA VAL A 66 4.83 -11.92 -9.80
C VAL A 66 4.09 -13.26 -9.71
N ALA A 67 2.82 -13.24 -9.31
CA ALA A 67 1.98 -14.43 -9.32
C ALA A 67 1.86 -14.99 -10.74
N THR A 68 1.64 -14.11 -11.73
CA THR A 68 1.53 -14.51 -13.15
C THR A 68 2.85 -15.08 -13.70
N THR A 69 3.99 -14.47 -13.39
CA THR A 69 5.30 -14.97 -13.83
C THR A 69 5.68 -16.27 -13.14
N THR A 70 5.32 -16.45 -11.87
CA THR A 70 5.55 -17.69 -11.13
C THR A 70 4.67 -18.82 -11.65
N PHE A 71 3.42 -18.51 -12.03
CA PHE A 71 2.52 -19.48 -12.65
C PHE A 71 3.01 -19.96 -14.02
N LYS A 72 3.67 -19.08 -14.79
CA LYS A 72 4.21 -19.42 -16.13
C LYS A 72 5.62 -20.04 -16.09
N ASN A 73 6.50 -19.53 -15.23
CA ASN A 73 7.93 -19.88 -15.24
C ASN A 73 8.36 -20.72 -14.01
N GLY A 74 7.41 -21.17 -13.19
CA GLY A 74 7.67 -21.89 -11.94
C GLY A 74 8.36 -21.02 -10.88
N ALA A 75 9.07 -21.64 -9.94
CA ALA A 75 9.74 -20.94 -8.82
C ALA A 75 10.75 -19.86 -9.27
N SER A 76 11.22 -19.91 -10.52
CA SER A 76 12.08 -18.88 -11.10
C SER A 76 11.37 -17.52 -11.29
N GLY A 77 10.03 -17.51 -11.35
CA GLY A 77 9.21 -16.30 -11.47
C GLY A 77 9.27 -15.36 -10.27
N ILE A 78 9.75 -15.85 -9.11
CA ILE A 78 10.05 -15.04 -7.92
C ILE A 78 11.13 -13.99 -8.23
N TRP A 79 12.03 -14.29 -9.18
CA TRP A 79 13.05 -13.33 -9.59
C TRP A 79 12.46 -12.04 -10.17
N SER A 80 11.25 -12.11 -10.74
CA SER A 80 10.56 -10.94 -11.30
C SER A 80 10.21 -9.88 -10.23
N SER A 81 10.02 -10.25 -8.97
CA SER A 81 9.83 -9.29 -7.86
C SER A 81 11.16 -8.71 -7.39
N LEU A 82 12.22 -9.51 -7.48
CA LEU A 82 13.54 -9.22 -6.92
C LEU A 82 14.38 -8.33 -7.86
N LEU A 83 13.92 -8.08 -9.08
CA LEU A 83 14.58 -7.14 -10.00
C LEU A 83 14.69 -5.73 -9.41
N MET A 84 13.66 -5.28 -8.69
CA MET A 84 13.67 -3.96 -8.04
C MET A 84 14.64 -3.89 -6.84
N LEU A 85 15.03 -5.04 -6.28
CA LEU A 85 16.02 -5.15 -5.21
C LEU A 85 17.42 -4.72 -5.69
N PHE A 86 17.76 -4.96 -6.97
CA PHE A 86 19.02 -4.48 -7.54
C PHE A 86 18.98 -3.01 -7.98
N ALA A 87 17.80 -2.50 -8.36
CA ALA A 87 17.62 -1.12 -8.79
C ALA A 87 17.54 -0.13 -7.61
N THR A 88 16.93 -0.55 -6.50
CA THR A 88 16.83 0.24 -5.25
C THR A 88 17.20 -0.65 -4.06
N PRO A 89 18.51 -0.93 -3.86
CA PRO A 89 18.98 -1.90 -2.86
C PRO A 89 18.67 -1.50 -1.42
N LEU A 90 18.55 -0.21 -1.15
CA LEU A 90 18.15 0.32 0.15
C LEU A 90 17.24 1.52 -0.09
N PHE A 91 15.98 1.40 0.35
CA PHE A 91 15.13 2.55 0.65
C PHE A 91 15.50 3.14 2.01
#